data_AF-A0A963LY02-F1
#
_entry.id   AF-A0A963LY02-F1
#
_cell.length_a   1.000
_cell.length_b   1.000
_cell.length_c   1.000
_cell.angle_alpha   90.00
_cell.angle_beta   90.00
_cell.angle_gamma   90.00
#
_symmetry.space_group_name_H-M   'P 1'
#
loop_
_entity.id
_entity.type
_entity.pdbx_description
1 polymer ?
#
loop_
_entity_poly.entity_id
_entity_poly.type
_entity_poly.pdbx_seq_one_letter_code
_entity_poly.pdbx_strand_id
1 'polypeptide(L)'
;EYIMTKQDLQQRTKFADSIARGRDYYMPYRGLLPRKIDSLLVAGRHYSVTSQAQKISREIPPCMAMGEAAGVAAALAINANVVVRNVDVAAVQKALRAQGCDPGDQSGRNADVPELARALATSDAVLETV
;
A
#
# COMPACT_ATOMS: atom_id res chain seq x y z
N GLU A 1 3.69 9.57 10.56
CA GLU A 1 3.49 8.48 11.53
C GLU A 1 1.98 8.24 11.69
N TYR A 2 1.52 6.99 11.77
CA TYR A 2 0.11 6.66 11.93
C TYR A 2 -0.04 5.27 12.56
N ILE A 3 -1.04 5.06 13.41
CA ILE A 3 -1.38 3.74 13.96
C ILE A 3 -2.72 3.35 13.35
N MET A 4 -2.72 2.32 12.51
CA MET A 4 -3.96 1.87 11.89
C MET A 4 -4.86 1.13 12.90
N THR A 5 -6.14 1.47 12.90
CA THR A 5 -7.13 1.00 13.86
C THR A 5 -8.13 0.03 13.22
N LYS A 6 -8.87 -0.72 14.05
CA LYS A 6 -9.95 -1.60 13.55
C LYS A 6 -11.02 -0.79 12.78
N GLN A 7 -11.27 0.44 13.21
CA GLN A 7 -12.24 1.32 12.57
C GLN A 7 -11.82 1.63 11.13
N ASP A 8 -10.53 1.87 10.88
CA ASP A 8 -10.02 2.14 9.52
C ASP A 8 -10.31 0.98 8.56
N LEU A 9 -10.17 -0.26 9.04
CA LEU A 9 -10.50 -1.46 8.26
C LEU A 9 -12.02 -1.57 8.02
N GLN A 10 -12.83 -1.32 9.05
CA GLN A 10 -14.29 -1.43 8.96
C GLN A 10 -14.88 -0.38 8.03
N GLN A 11 -14.33 0.83 8.04
CA GLN A 11 -14.76 1.95 7.20
C GLN A 11 -14.10 1.93 5.81
N ARG A 12 -13.19 0.98 5.56
CA ARG A 12 -12.40 0.90 4.31
C ARG A 12 -11.72 2.24 4.00
N THR A 13 -11.17 2.87 5.05
CA THR A 13 -10.57 4.20 4.97
C THR A 13 -9.48 4.21 3.91
N LYS A 14 -9.60 5.10 2.92
CA LYS A 14 -8.56 5.35 1.92
C LYS A 14 -7.57 6.37 2.45
N PHE A 15 -6.30 6.19 2.09
CA PHE A 15 -5.23 7.10 2.45
C PHE A 15 -4.61 7.68 1.19
N ALA A 16 -4.38 9.00 1.17
CA ALA A 16 -3.67 9.65 0.07
C ALA A 16 -2.26 9.09 -0.11
N ASP A 17 -1.64 8.67 1.00
CA ASP A 17 -0.32 8.06 1.05
C ASP A 17 -0.38 6.52 1.05
N SER A 18 -1.43 5.89 0.48
CA SER A 18 -1.51 4.42 0.42
C SER A 18 -0.38 3.82 -0.40
N ILE A 19 0.25 2.77 0.11
CA ILE A 19 1.35 2.04 -0.57
C ILE A 19 1.13 0.54 -0.69
N ALA A 20 0.05 0.03 -0.12
CA ALA A 20 -0.36 -1.35 -0.23
C ALA A 20 -1.85 -1.45 0.10
N ARG A 21 -2.52 -2.45 -0.47
CA ARG A 21 -3.88 -2.79 -0.07
C ARG A 21 -4.05 -4.27 0.19
N GLY A 22 -4.94 -4.59 1.13
CA GLY A 22 -5.53 -5.92 1.23
C GLY A 22 -6.85 -5.97 0.47
N ARG A 23 -7.66 -6.99 0.76
CA ARG A 23 -8.97 -7.18 0.13
C ARG A 23 -9.83 -5.91 0.18
N ASP A 24 -9.98 -5.35 1.39
CA ASP A 24 -10.89 -4.24 1.68
C ASP A 24 -10.27 -3.14 2.57
N TYR A 25 -8.93 -3.08 2.66
CA TYR A 25 -8.23 -2.13 3.52
C TYR A 25 -6.96 -1.61 2.85
N TYR A 26 -6.52 -0.42 3.27
CA TYR A 26 -5.43 0.34 2.65
C TYR A 26 -4.38 0.65 3.70
N MET A 27 -3.10 0.60 3.31
CA MET A 27 -1.97 0.85 4.22
C MET A 27 -1.28 2.15 3.87
N PRO A 28 -1.33 3.16 4.75
CA PRO A 28 -0.61 4.40 4.52
C PRO A 28 0.89 4.21 4.73
N TYR A 29 1.70 4.83 3.87
CA TYR A 29 3.16 4.84 3.95
C TYR A 29 3.65 5.27 5.33
N ARG A 30 2.99 6.27 5.91
CA ARG A 30 3.35 6.79 7.22
C ARG A 30 3.16 5.79 8.37
N GLY A 31 2.50 4.65 8.14
CA GLY A 31 2.39 3.52 9.05
C GLY A 31 3.63 2.61 9.07
N LEU A 32 4.55 2.76 8.10
CA LEU A 32 5.85 2.08 8.07
C LEU A 32 6.94 2.84 8.83
N LEU A 33 6.68 4.11 9.19
CA LEU A 33 7.67 5.03 9.74
C LEU A 33 7.66 5.03 11.28
N PRO A 34 8.76 4.66 11.95
CA PRO A 34 8.88 4.75 13.40
C PRO A 34 8.98 6.20 13.89
N ARG A 35 8.65 6.41 15.18
CA ARG A 35 8.60 7.73 15.83
C ARG A 35 9.96 8.39 16.03
N LYS A 36 10.94 7.60 16.48
CA LYS A 36 12.19 8.12 17.08
C LYS A 36 13.44 7.84 16.25
N ILE A 37 13.29 7.05 15.18
CA ILE A 37 14.41 6.58 14.37
C ILE A 37 14.11 7.03 12.94
N ASP A 38 14.99 7.85 12.40
CA ASP A 38 14.94 8.19 10.98
C ASP A 38 15.69 7.13 10.15
N SER A 39 15.38 7.05 8.86
CA SER A 39 15.96 6.06 7.92
C SER A 39 15.69 4.58 8.25
N LEU A 40 14.66 4.29 9.05
CA LEU A 40 14.16 2.94 9.30
C LEU A 40 12.74 2.79 8.73
N LEU A 41 12.50 1.70 8.01
CA LEU A 41 11.17 1.29 7.52
C LEU A 41 10.79 -0.04 8.16
N VAL A 42 9.56 -0.14 8.65
CA VAL A 42 9.02 -1.35 9.29
C VAL A 42 7.82 -1.84 8.51
N ALA A 43 8.03 -2.85 7.67
CA ALA A 43 7.03 -3.46 6.81
C ALA A 43 6.57 -4.85 7.31
N GLY A 44 5.49 -5.35 6.73
CA GLY A 44 4.94 -6.67 7.06
C GLY A 44 4.14 -6.65 8.36
N ARG A 45 4.21 -7.72 9.15
CA ARG A 45 3.40 -7.89 10.38
C ARG A 45 3.73 -6.91 11.52
N HIS A 46 4.85 -6.20 11.45
CA HIS A 46 5.38 -5.35 12.51
C HIS A 46 5.07 -3.86 12.33
N TYR A 47 4.35 -3.50 11.25
CA TYR A 47 3.94 -2.13 10.98
C TYR A 47 3.04 -1.55 12.08
N SER A 48 2.83 -0.24 12.05
CA SER A 48 2.12 0.49 13.09
C SER A 48 0.60 0.28 13.02
N VAL A 49 0.10 -0.65 13.85
CA VAL A 49 -1.30 -1.10 13.84
C VAL A 49 -1.76 -1.53 15.25
N THR A 50 -3.03 -1.34 15.56
CA THR A 50 -3.66 -1.87 16.78
C THR A 50 -3.79 -3.40 16.72
N SER A 51 -3.74 -4.08 17.87
CA SER A 51 -3.83 -5.56 17.92
C SER A 51 -5.07 -6.12 17.21
N GLN A 52 -6.22 -5.45 17.32
CA GLN A 52 -7.46 -5.88 16.67
C GLN A 52 -7.39 -5.75 15.14
N ALA A 53 -6.87 -4.64 14.63
CA ALA A 53 -6.67 -4.46 13.19
C ALA A 53 -5.62 -5.43 12.64
N GLN A 54 -4.53 -5.67 13.37
CA GLN A 54 -3.46 -6.58 12.96
C GLN A 54 -3.98 -7.99 12.74
N LYS A 55 -4.93 -8.48 13.56
CA LYS A 55 -5.53 -9.81 13.40
C LYS A 55 -6.20 -9.99 12.03
N ILE A 56 -6.71 -8.92 11.45
CA ILE A 56 -7.45 -8.91 10.17
C ILE A 56 -6.51 -8.62 8.99
N SER A 57 -5.48 -7.80 9.19
CA SER A 57 -4.64 -7.22 8.13
C SER A 57 -3.25 -7.86 7.97
N ARG A 58 -2.99 -8.95 8.68
CA ARG A 58 -1.68 -9.67 8.67
C ARG A 58 -1.56 -10.73 7.58
N GLU A 59 -2.35 -10.63 6.53
CA GLU A 59 -2.32 -11.56 5.41
C GLU A 59 -0.99 -11.47 4.65
N ILE A 60 -0.58 -12.55 3.99
CA ILE A 60 0.69 -12.61 3.26
C ILE A 60 0.74 -11.58 2.11
N PRO A 61 -0.28 -11.41 1.26
CA PRO A 61 -0.20 -10.49 0.12
C PRO A 61 0.05 -9.02 0.52
N PRO A 62 -0.67 -8.41 1.49
CA PRO A 62 -0.33 -7.08 1.97
C PRO A 62 1.07 -6.99 2.60
N CYS A 63 1.52 -8.04 3.28
CA CYS A 63 2.88 -8.05 3.84
C CYS A 63 3.95 -8.00 2.74
N MET A 64 3.73 -8.72 1.63
CA MET A 64 4.61 -8.69 0.47
C MET A 64 4.60 -7.30 -0.18
N ALA A 65 3.42 -6.74 -0.44
CA ALA A 65 3.26 -5.41 -1.03
C ALA A 65 3.93 -4.30 -0.17
N MET A 66 3.78 -4.37 1.16
CA MET A 66 4.48 -3.44 2.06
C MET A 66 6.01 -3.61 1.98
N GLY A 67 6.52 -4.83 1.80
CA GLY A 67 7.94 -5.08 1.62
C GLY A 67 8.50 -4.48 0.33
N GLU A 68 7.77 -4.64 -0.77
CA GLU A 68 8.09 -4.01 -2.06
C GLU A 68 8.08 -2.48 -1.95
N ALA A 69 7.01 -1.91 -1.38
CA ALA A 69 6.89 -0.47 -1.13
C ALA A 69 8.04 0.08 -0.28
N ALA A 70 8.45 -0.64 0.77
CA ALA A 70 9.58 -0.24 1.60
C ALA A 70 10.90 -0.26 0.82
N GLY A 71 11.13 -1.27 -0.03
CA GLY A 71 12.32 -1.32 -0.90
C GLY A 71 12.37 -0.18 -1.91
N VAL A 72 11.25 0.09 -2.58
CA VAL A 72 11.10 1.22 -3.51
C VAL A 72 11.35 2.55 -2.80
N ALA A 73 10.74 2.76 -1.64
CA ALA A 73 10.93 3.98 -0.85
C ALA A 73 12.38 4.16 -0.40
N ALA A 74 13.06 3.10 0.03
CA ALA A 74 14.47 3.15 0.39
C ALA A 74 15.36 3.53 -0.80
N ALA A 75 15.13 2.95 -1.98
CA ALA A 75 15.88 3.29 -3.19
C ALA A 75 15.67 4.76 -3.61
N LEU A 76 14.42 5.25 -3.55
CA LEU A 76 14.10 6.65 -3.83
C LEU A 76 14.74 7.60 -2.81
N ALA A 77 14.73 7.24 -1.53
CA ALA A 77 15.38 8.02 -0.47
C ALA A 77 16.88 8.21 -0.73
N ILE A 78 17.58 7.12 -1.06
CA ILE A 78 19.02 7.14 -1.38
C ILE A 78 19.28 8.02 -2.61
N ASN A 79 18.52 7.82 -3.68
CA ASN A 79 18.72 8.56 -4.95
C ASN A 79 18.46 10.07 -4.81
N ALA A 80 17.50 10.46 -3.97
CA ALA A 80 17.18 11.86 -3.70
C ALA A 80 18.02 12.47 -2.56
N ASN A 81 18.90 11.69 -1.92
CA ASN A 81 19.68 12.08 -0.75
C ASN A 81 18.80 12.65 0.39
N VAL A 82 17.70 11.95 0.68
CA VAL A 82 16.76 12.29 1.78
C VAL A 82 16.57 11.09 2.70
N VAL A 83 16.09 11.35 3.92
CA VAL A 83 15.63 10.27 4.81
C VAL A 83 14.31 9.69 4.31
N VAL A 84 14.04 8.42 4.61
CA VAL A 84 12.80 7.71 4.19
C VAL A 84 11.51 8.43 4.59
N ARG A 85 11.54 9.25 5.64
CA ARG A 85 10.41 10.08 6.08
C ARG A 85 10.03 11.18 5.08
N ASN A 86 10.99 11.64 4.28
CA ASN A 86 10.84 12.76 3.35
C ASN A 86 10.76 12.30 1.89
N VAL A 87 10.60 11.00 1.64
CA VAL A 87 10.39 10.45 0.31
C VAL A 87 9.05 10.92 -0.24
N ASP A 88 9.03 11.30 -1.52
CA ASP A 88 7.80 11.57 -2.25
C ASP A 88 6.99 10.28 -2.45
N VAL A 89 5.87 10.16 -1.74
CA VAL A 89 5.01 8.98 -1.79
C VAL A 89 4.36 8.82 -3.18
N ALA A 90 4.15 9.91 -3.92
CA ALA A 90 3.64 9.81 -5.30
C ALA A 90 4.65 9.11 -6.22
N ALA A 91 5.95 9.36 -6.01
CA ALA A 91 7.00 8.64 -6.72
C ALA A 91 7.04 7.15 -6.34
N VAL A 92 6.81 6.81 -5.07
CA VAL A 92 6.69 5.42 -4.61
C VAL A 92 5.51 4.72 -5.30
N GLN A 93 4.32 5.33 -5.26
CA GLN A 93 3.10 4.82 -5.89
C GLN A 93 3.27 4.64 -7.40
N LYS A 94 3.93 5.58 -8.07
CA LYS A 94 4.26 5.47 -9.50
C LYS A 94 5.18 4.28 -9.78
N ALA A 95 6.23 4.10 -8.98
CA ALA A 95 7.18 3.01 -9.15
C ALA A 95 6.54 1.63 -8.87
N LEU A 96 5.69 1.51 -7.85
CA LEU A 96 4.93 0.30 -7.55
C LEU A 96 4.01 -0.10 -8.72
N ARG A 97 3.25 0.85 -9.26
CA ARG A 97 2.39 0.59 -10.43
C ARG A 97 3.20 0.16 -11.65
N ALA A 98 4.37 0.78 -11.87
CA ALA A 98 5.27 0.38 -12.96
C ALA A 98 5.81 -1.06 -12.80
N GLN A 99 5.88 -1.57 -11.57
CA GLN A 99 6.26 -2.96 -11.25
C GLN A 99 5.05 -3.92 -11.23
N GLY A 100 3.84 -3.42 -11.48
CA GLY A 100 2.60 -4.21 -11.43
C GLY A 100 2.01 -4.38 -10.03
N CYS A 101 2.51 -3.64 -9.04
CA CYS A 101 1.97 -3.62 -7.69
C CYS A 101 0.88 -2.55 -7.55
N ASP A 102 -0.20 -2.90 -6.83
CA ASP A 102 -1.33 -2.02 -6.51
C ASP A 102 -1.08 -1.32 -5.16
N PRO A 103 -0.75 -0.02 -5.15
CA PRO A 103 -0.54 0.72 -3.91
C PRO A 103 -1.85 1.13 -3.21
N GLY A 104 -3.01 0.95 -3.85
CA GLY A 104 -4.32 1.31 -3.30
C GLY A 104 -4.67 2.80 -3.37
N ASP A 105 -3.95 3.58 -4.17
CA ASP A 105 -4.21 5.01 -4.41
C ASP A 105 -5.26 5.25 -5.51
N GLN A 106 -5.53 4.23 -6.34
CA GLN A 106 -6.51 4.29 -7.42
C GLN A 106 -7.95 3.96 -6.96
N SER A 107 -8.94 4.38 -7.73
CA SER A 107 -10.36 4.11 -7.46
C SER A 107 -10.99 3.26 -8.55
N GLY A 108 -11.82 2.29 -8.16
CA GLY A 108 -12.52 1.37 -9.06
C GLY A 108 -12.53 -0.06 -8.52
N ARG A 109 -13.42 -0.91 -9.04
CA ARG A 109 -13.46 -2.36 -8.70
C ARG A 109 -12.19 -3.10 -9.13
N ASN A 110 -11.52 -2.54 -10.15
CA ASN A 110 -10.39 -3.07 -10.88
C ASN A 110 -9.38 -1.94 -11.10
N ALA A 111 -8.93 -1.27 -10.04
CA ALA A 111 -8.18 -0.03 -10.15
C ALA A 111 -6.77 -0.22 -10.75
N ASP A 112 -6.22 -1.44 -10.69
CA ASP A 112 -4.84 -1.76 -11.11
C ASP A 112 -4.78 -2.96 -12.07
N VAL A 113 -5.76 -3.06 -12.97
CA VAL A 113 -5.70 -4.06 -14.05
C VAL A 113 -4.43 -3.80 -14.87
N PRO A 114 -3.53 -4.79 -15.00
CA PRO A 114 -2.42 -4.68 -15.93
C PRO A 114 -2.96 -4.29 -17.31
N GLU A 115 -2.20 -3.51 -18.07
CA GLU A 115 -2.64 -3.02 -19.38
C GLU A 115 -3.14 -4.16 -20.29
N LEU A 116 -2.47 -5.31 -20.20
CA LEU A 116 -2.84 -6.55 -20.90
C LEU A 116 -4.26 -7.06 -20.56
N ALA A 117 -4.76 -6.82 -19.35
CA ALA A 117 -6.06 -7.29 -18.88
C ALA A 117 -7.13 -6.18 -18.87
N ARG A 118 -6.80 -4.93 -19.22
CA ARG A 118 -7.78 -3.81 -19.24
C ARG A 118 -8.99 -4.11 -20.14
N ALA A 119 -8.75 -4.68 -21.32
CA ALA A 119 -9.82 -5.03 -22.26
C ALA A 119 -10.81 -6.07 -21.70
N LEU A 120 -10.37 -6.92 -20.76
CA LEU A 120 -11.19 -7.92 -20.09
C LEU A 120 -11.96 -7.33 -18.90
N ALA A 121 -11.42 -6.29 -18.26
CA ALA A 121 -12.00 -5.67 -17.09
C ALA A 121 -13.17 -4.71 -17.38
N THR A 122 -13.35 -4.30 -18.64
CA THR A 122 -14.42 -3.40 -19.09
C THR A 122 -15.65 -4.14 -19.64
N SER A 123 -15.63 -5.46 -19.72
CA SER A 123 -16.75 -6.25 -20.25
C SER A 123 -17.73 -6.63 -19.12
N ASP A 124 -18.88 -5.96 -19.07
CA ASP A 124 -19.96 -6.26 -18.09
C ASP A 124 -20.37 -7.74 -18.09
N ALA A 125 -20.37 -8.39 -19.25
CA ALA A 125 -20.71 -9.80 -19.40
C ALA A 125 -19.76 -10.77 -18.67
N VAL A 126 -18.50 -10.37 -18.43
CA VAL A 126 -17.52 -11.18 -17.68
C VAL A 126 -17.63 -10.89 -16.17
N LEU A 127 -18.05 -9.68 -15.82
CA LEU A 127 -18.19 -9.22 -14.43
C LEU A 127 -19.42 -9.79 -13.72
N GLU A 128 -20.46 -10.20 -14.45
CA GLU A 128 -21.67 -10.85 -13.90
C GLU A 128 -21.51 -12.36 -13.66
N THR A 129 -20.54 -13.00 -14.31
CA THR A 129 -20.31 -14.45 -14.22
C THR A 129 -19.45 -14.91 -13.03
N VAL A 130 -18.98 -14.00 -12.17
CA VAL A 130 -18.10 -14.29 -11.01
C VAL A 130 -18.59 -13.57 -9.76
#